data_AF-A0A964M5R8-F1
#
_entry.id   AF-A0A964M5R8-F1
#
_cell.length_a   1.000
_cell.length_b   1.000
_cell.length_c   1.000
_cell.angle_alpha   90.00
_cell.angle_beta   90.00
_cell.angle_gamma   90.00
#
_symmetry.space_group_name_H-M   'P 1'
#
loop_
_entity.id
_entity.type
_entity.pdbx_description
1 polymer ?
#
loop_
_entity_poly.entity_id
_entity_poly.type
_entity_poly.pdbx_seq_one_letter_code
_entity_poly.pdbx_strand_id
1 'polypeptide(L)'
;MKLVTVQQMRALEQAAVAAGVSEAQLIENAGVAVAQETWINMGAAEGRSAVVLVGTGNNGADGLATARNLSEWGAEVSVLLLQPRPGDDPHWQAVQAANIEAWTVAEDPGLQRLAERLRGAHGIIDALLGTGLSRPISGDLAAVLDRVAEVRANRTVRPHLIAIDLPSGIDPDSGQADPAVVRV
;
A
#
# COMPACT_ATOMS: atom_id res chain seq x y z
N MET A 1 -8.34 14.87 17.58
CA MET A 1 -7.29 13.95 17.07
C MET A 1 -5.95 14.45 17.59
N LYS A 2 -5.10 13.60 18.17
CA LYS A 2 -3.74 13.98 18.62
C LYS A 2 -2.76 13.55 17.53
N LEU A 3 -1.84 14.44 17.15
CA LEU A 3 -0.73 14.11 16.26
C LEU A 3 0.45 13.62 17.10
N VAL A 4 1.15 12.60 16.61
CA VAL A 4 2.30 11.99 17.27
C VAL A 4 3.48 11.93 16.30
N THR A 5 4.70 12.00 16.83
CA THR A 5 5.92 11.80 16.03
C THR A 5 6.13 10.32 15.73
N VAL A 6 7.02 10.00 14.77
CA VAL A 6 7.41 8.60 14.48
C VAL A 6 7.86 7.86 15.73
N GLN A 7 8.68 8.52 16.55
CA GLN A 7 9.19 7.92 17.78
C GLN A 7 8.07 7.61 18.77
N GLN A 8 7.08 8.51 18.88
CA GLN A 8 5.92 8.30 19.75
C GLN A 8 5.03 7.18 19.21
N MET A 9 4.81 7.10 17.90
CA MET A 9 4.01 6.03 17.30
C MET A 9 4.64 4.65 17.55
N ARG A 10 5.95 4.51 17.33
CA ARG A 10 6.69 3.28 17.65
C ARG A 10 6.62 2.91 19.13
N ALA A 11 6.70 3.90 20.02
CA ALA A 11 6.56 3.64 21.46
C ALA A 11 5.14 3.17 21.83
N LEU A 12 4.11 3.68 21.15
CA LEU A 12 2.73 3.23 21.35
C LEU A 12 2.52 1.80 20.85
N GLU A 13 3.06 1.44 19.68
CA GLU A 13 3.03 0.08 19.15
C GLU A 13 3.73 -0.90 20.10
N GLN A 14 4.93 -0.56 20.56
CA GLN A 14 5.68 -1.37 21.52
C GLN A 14 4.92 -1.54 22.84
N ALA A 15 4.26 -0.48 23.32
CA ALA A 15 3.44 -0.56 24.52
C ALA A 15 2.22 -1.46 24.32
N ALA A 16 1.57 -1.43 23.15
CA ALA A 16 0.47 -2.33 22.82
C ALA A 16 0.93 -3.80 22.78
N VAL A 17 2.11 -4.06 22.20
CA VAL A 17 2.71 -5.39 22.20
C VAL A 17 3.06 -5.86 23.61
N ALA A 18 3.65 -5.00 24.43
CA ALA A 18 3.93 -5.29 25.83
C ALA A 18 2.66 -5.55 26.66
N ALA A 19 1.53 -4.96 26.25
CA ALA A 19 0.21 -5.18 26.85
C ALA A 19 -0.50 -6.45 26.33
N GLY A 20 0.12 -7.22 25.43
CA GLY A 20 -0.36 -8.52 24.97
C GLY A 20 -1.05 -8.54 23.60
N VAL A 21 -1.08 -7.42 22.87
CA VAL A 21 -1.55 -7.40 21.48
C VAL A 21 -0.43 -7.89 20.58
N SER A 22 -0.64 -8.94 19.78
CA SER A 22 0.41 -9.38 18.86
C SER A 22 0.63 -8.37 17.73
N GLU A 23 1.85 -8.30 17.19
CA GLU A 23 2.15 -7.47 16.01
C GLU A 23 1.27 -7.86 14.81
N ALA A 24 1.03 -9.16 14.62
CA ALA A 24 0.11 -9.67 13.60
C ALA A 24 -1.32 -9.12 13.78
N GLN A 25 -1.81 -8.94 15.02
CA GLN A 25 -3.12 -8.36 15.27
C GLN A 25 -3.14 -6.85 14.99
N LEU A 26 -2.05 -6.13 15.26
CA LEU A 26 -1.93 -4.71 14.92
C LEU A 26 -1.99 -4.52 13.39
N ILE A 27 -1.22 -5.30 12.64
CA ILE A 27 -1.20 -5.28 11.18
C ILE A 27 -2.58 -5.66 10.61
N GLU A 28 -3.21 -6.70 11.14
CA GLU A 28 -4.55 -7.11 10.69
C GLU A 28 -5.59 -6.02 10.94
N ASN A 29 -5.54 -5.35 12.10
CA ASN A 29 -6.44 -4.24 12.40
C ASN A 29 -6.23 -3.06 11.44
N ALA A 30 -4.97 -2.71 11.14
CA ALA A 30 -4.64 -1.67 10.17
C ALA A 30 -5.12 -2.04 8.77
N GLY A 31 -4.86 -3.28 8.33
CA GLY A 31 -5.29 -3.79 7.02
C GLY A 31 -6.80 -3.79 6.83
N VAL A 32 -7.57 -4.19 7.85
CA VAL A 32 -9.04 -4.11 7.82
C VAL A 32 -9.50 -2.66 7.71
N ALA A 33 -8.94 -1.74 8.49
CA ALA A 33 -9.33 -0.33 8.47
C ALA A 33 -9.05 0.31 7.09
N VAL A 34 -7.87 0.08 6.52
CA VAL A 34 -7.53 0.57 5.18
C VAL A 34 -8.42 -0.07 4.12
N ALA A 35 -8.72 -1.37 4.22
CA ALA A 35 -9.64 -2.04 3.31
C ALA A 35 -11.04 -1.41 3.37
N GLN A 36 -11.56 -1.09 4.56
CA GLN A 36 -12.86 -0.44 4.74
C GLN A 36 -12.89 0.93 4.05
N GLU A 37 -11.89 1.77 4.31
CA GLU A 37 -11.79 3.09 3.68
C GLU A 37 -11.65 2.96 2.16
N THR A 38 -10.83 2.04 1.67
CA THR A 38 -10.68 1.78 0.24
C THR A 38 -12.01 1.34 -0.38
N TRP A 39 -12.74 0.44 0.28
CA TRP A 39 -14.04 -0.05 -0.19
C TRP A 39 -15.08 1.06 -0.31
N ILE A 40 -15.15 1.94 0.69
CA ILE A 40 -16.05 3.10 0.71
C ILE A 40 -15.67 4.06 -0.43
N ASN A 41 -14.37 4.35 -0.60
CA ASN A 41 -13.87 5.26 -1.62
C ASN A 41 -14.04 4.73 -3.04
N MET A 42 -13.99 3.41 -3.25
CA MET A 42 -14.35 2.79 -4.54
C MET A 42 -15.85 2.95 -4.90
N GLY A 43 -16.67 3.45 -3.97
CA GLY A 43 -18.07 3.77 -4.22
C GLY A 43 -18.90 2.54 -4.58
N ALA A 44 -19.94 2.72 -5.39
CA ALA A 44 -20.83 1.65 -5.85
C ALA A 44 -20.39 1.02 -7.20
N ALA A 45 -19.09 1.06 -7.51
CA ALA A 45 -18.58 0.49 -8.75
C ALA A 45 -18.93 -1.00 -8.86
N GLU A 46 -19.47 -1.40 -10.02
CA GLU A 46 -19.64 -2.81 -10.36
C GLU A 46 -18.27 -3.41 -10.66
N GLY A 47 -17.95 -4.57 -10.08
CA GLY A 47 -16.60 -5.16 -10.21
C GLY A 47 -15.50 -4.28 -9.62
N ARG A 48 -15.60 -3.95 -8.32
CA ARG A 48 -14.56 -3.18 -7.61
C ARG A 48 -13.19 -3.81 -7.84
N SER A 49 -12.20 -2.96 -8.12
CA SER A 49 -10.84 -3.38 -8.45
C SER A 49 -9.83 -2.49 -7.75
N ALA A 50 -8.79 -3.08 -7.17
CA ALA A 50 -7.77 -2.36 -6.44
C ALA A 50 -6.36 -2.85 -6.78
N VAL A 51 -5.42 -1.91 -6.85
CA VAL A 51 -3.98 -2.22 -6.97
C VAL A 51 -3.29 -1.83 -5.67
N VAL A 52 -2.62 -2.78 -5.04
CA VAL A 52 -1.86 -2.56 -3.81
C VAL A 52 -0.37 -2.52 -4.12
N LEU A 53 0.29 -1.42 -3.78
CA LEU A 53 1.70 -1.18 -4.02
C LEU A 53 2.47 -1.45 -2.72
N VAL A 54 3.26 -2.53 -2.68
CA VAL A 54 3.81 -3.07 -1.43
C VAL A 54 5.31 -2.85 -1.35
N GLY A 55 5.74 -2.16 -0.29
CA GLY A 55 7.14 -1.99 0.09
C GLY A 55 7.72 -3.17 0.87
N THR A 56 8.99 -3.03 1.26
CA THR A 56 9.74 -4.06 2.01
C THR A 56 9.52 -4.01 3.52
N GLY A 57 8.99 -2.92 4.06
CA GLY A 57 8.80 -2.73 5.50
C GLY A 57 7.43 -3.17 6.03
N ASN A 58 7.10 -2.72 7.24
CA ASN A 58 5.83 -2.99 7.93
C ASN A 58 4.63 -2.37 7.19
N ASN A 59 4.79 -1.19 6.57
CA ASN A 59 3.73 -0.62 5.74
C ASN A 59 3.30 -1.58 4.63
N GLY A 60 4.26 -2.33 4.06
CA GLY A 60 3.98 -3.38 3.09
C GLY A 60 3.17 -4.53 3.67
N ALA A 61 3.38 -4.92 4.93
CA ALA A 61 2.58 -5.94 5.61
C ALA A 61 1.13 -5.49 5.80
N ASP A 62 0.92 -4.23 6.18
CA ASP A 62 -0.42 -3.61 6.25
C ASP A 62 -1.10 -3.61 4.87
N GLY A 63 -0.34 -3.33 3.81
CA GLY A 63 -0.78 -3.44 2.42
C GLY A 63 -1.21 -4.85 2.04
N LEU A 64 -0.43 -5.88 2.40
CA LEU A 64 -0.77 -7.29 2.12
C LEU A 64 -2.04 -7.73 2.89
N ALA A 65 -2.18 -7.32 4.16
CA ALA A 65 -3.39 -7.54 4.93
C ALA A 65 -4.60 -6.83 4.30
N THR A 66 -4.43 -5.59 3.81
CA THR A 66 -5.45 -4.85 3.06
C THR A 66 -5.87 -5.60 1.80
N ALA A 67 -4.90 -6.09 1.02
CA ALA A 67 -5.13 -6.83 -0.22
C ALA A 67 -5.98 -8.08 0.02
N ARG A 68 -5.63 -8.87 1.05
CA ARG A 68 -6.38 -10.05 1.49
C ARG A 68 -7.83 -9.70 1.83
N ASN A 69 -8.04 -8.70 2.69
CA ASN A 69 -9.37 -8.29 3.14
C ASN A 69 -10.25 -7.81 1.96
N LEU A 70 -9.71 -6.98 1.06
CA LEU A 70 -10.44 -6.52 -0.13
C LEU A 70 -10.84 -7.68 -1.05
N SER A 71 -9.94 -8.64 -1.26
CA SER A 71 -10.23 -9.85 -2.04
C SER A 71 -11.33 -10.69 -1.41
N GLU A 72 -11.29 -10.89 -0.08
CA GLU A 72 -12.33 -11.61 0.66
C GLU A 72 -13.70 -10.94 0.60
N TRP A 73 -13.75 -9.61 0.45
CA TRP A 73 -14.99 -8.87 0.25
C TRP A 73 -15.47 -8.85 -1.21
N GLY A 74 -14.73 -9.50 -2.12
CA GLY A 74 -15.10 -9.70 -3.51
C GLY A 74 -14.60 -8.63 -4.48
N ALA A 75 -13.57 -7.85 -4.12
CA ALA A 75 -12.89 -7.00 -5.08
C ALA A 75 -11.86 -7.79 -5.91
N GLU A 76 -11.65 -7.41 -7.17
CA GLU A 76 -10.50 -7.86 -7.97
C GLU A 76 -9.25 -7.12 -7.49
N VAL A 77 -8.33 -7.84 -6.85
CA VAL A 77 -7.12 -7.24 -6.27
C VAL A 77 -5.88 -7.74 -7.02
N SER A 78 -4.98 -6.80 -7.32
CA SER A 78 -3.63 -7.07 -7.82
C SER A 78 -2.59 -6.45 -6.89
N VAL A 79 -1.47 -7.13 -6.67
CA VAL A 79 -0.38 -6.68 -5.79
C VAL A 79 0.91 -6.50 -6.59
N LEU A 80 1.49 -5.31 -6.54
CA LEU A 80 2.86 -5.07 -7.00
C LEU A 80 3.81 -5.01 -5.81
N LEU A 81 4.79 -5.90 -5.78
CA LEU A 81 5.84 -5.94 -4.78
C LEU A 81 7.06 -5.15 -5.29
N LEU A 82 7.57 -4.19 -4.51
CA LEU A 82 8.81 -3.48 -4.88
C LEU A 82 10.01 -4.42 -4.93
N GLN A 83 10.04 -5.37 -4.00
CA GLN A 83 11.00 -6.47 -3.91
C GLN A 83 10.27 -7.73 -3.43
N PRO A 84 10.83 -8.93 -3.70
CA PRO A 84 10.27 -10.16 -3.16
C PRO A 84 10.07 -10.10 -1.64
N ARG A 85 8.92 -10.58 -1.15
CA ARG A 85 8.68 -10.77 0.28
C ARG A 85 9.30 -12.09 0.75
N PRO A 86 9.79 -12.20 1.99
CA PRO A 86 10.24 -13.46 2.56
C PRO A 86 9.14 -14.52 2.47
N GLY A 87 9.50 -15.77 2.19
CA GLY A 87 8.53 -16.86 2.06
C GLY A 87 7.85 -17.24 3.39
N ASP A 88 8.44 -16.86 4.52
CA ASP A 88 7.93 -17.02 5.88
C ASP A 88 7.16 -15.80 6.40
N ASP A 89 7.00 -14.74 5.58
CA ASP A 89 6.11 -13.63 5.89
C ASP A 89 4.64 -14.11 5.88
N PRO A 90 3.94 -14.11 7.03
CA PRO A 90 2.59 -14.65 7.12
C PRO A 90 1.58 -13.86 6.29
N HIS A 91 1.79 -12.55 6.11
CA HIS A 91 0.88 -11.72 5.32
C HIS A 91 1.06 -11.99 3.82
N TRP A 92 2.29 -12.26 3.39
CA TRP A 92 2.55 -12.70 2.03
C TRP A 92 1.96 -14.08 1.75
N GLN A 93 2.15 -15.04 2.66
CA GLN A 93 1.53 -16.36 2.56
C GLN A 93 0.01 -16.28 2.45
N ALA A 94 -0.63 -15.38 3.19
CA ALA A 94 -2.08 -15.16 3.12
C ALA A 94 -2.53 -14.65 1.75
N VAL A 95 -1.79 -13.72 1.14
CA VAL A 95 -2.05 -13.23 -0.22
C VAL A 95 -1.91 -14.35 -1.26
N GLN A 96 -0.87 -15.19 -1.13
CA GLN A 96 -0.67 -16.36 -1.99
C GLN A 96 -1.80 -17.38 -1.84
N ALA A 97 -2.20 -17.69 -0.60
CA ALA A 97 -3.29 -18.63 -0.31
C ALA A 97 -4.65 -18.15 -0.84
N ALA A 98 -4.87 -16.83 -0.88
CA ALA A 98 -6.05 -16.20 -1.46
C ALA A 98 -6.02 -16.16 -3.01
N ASN A 99 -4.97 -16.67 -3.65
CA ASN A 99 -4.77 -16.65 -5.12
C ASN A 99 -4.86 -15.24 -5.72
N ILE A 100 -4.42 -14.23 -4.98
CA ILE A 100 -4.36 -12.85 -5.46
C ILE A 100 -3.21 -12.73 -6.46
N GLU A 101 -3.45 -12.07 -7.60
CA GLU A 101 -2.40 -11.82 -8.59
C GLU A 101 -1.33 -10.92 -7.97
N ALA A 102 -0.08 -11.39 -7.99
CA ALA A 102 1.04 -10.66 -7.44
C ALA A 102 2.30 -10.85 -8.29
N TRP A 103 3.09 -9.79 -8.44
CA TRP A 103 4.37 -9.81 -9.13
C TRP A 103 5.29 -8.73 -8.56
N THR A 104 6.58 -8.87 -8.83
CA THR A 104 7.62 -7.91 -8.45
C THR A 104 7.90 -6.93 -9.58
N VAL A 105 8.49 -5.77 -9.26
CA VAL A 105 8.97 -4.82 -10.29
C VAL A 105 9.94 -5.48 -11.28
N ALA A 106 10.77 -6.42 -10.81
CA ALA A 106 11.70 -7.17 -11.67
C ALA A 106 10.98 -8.07 -12.70
N GLU A 107 9.76 -8.52 -12.40
CA GLU A 107 8.93 -9.34 -13.28
C GLU A 107 8.04 -8.52 -14.23
N ASP A 108 8.05 -7.18 -14.11
CA ASP A 108 7.31 -6.25 -14.97
C ASP A 108 8.23 -5.16 -15.56
N PRO A 109 9.16 -5.53 -16.46
CA PRO A 109 10.04 -4.57 -17.10
C PRO A 109 9.25 -3.45 -17.80
N GLY A 110 9.52 -2.21 -17.40
CA GLY A 110 8.82 -1.04 -17.92
C GLY A 110 7.43 -0.80 -17.32
N LEU A 111 7.02 -1.57 -16.31
CA LEU A 111 5.79 -1.39 -15.55
C LEU A 111 4.51 -1.42 -16.42
N GLN A 112 4.50 -2.28 -17.44
CA GLN A 112 3.37 -2.37 -18.37
C GLN A 112 2.17 -3.07 -17.72
N ARG A 113 2.43 -4.16 -16.98
CA ARG A 113 1.38 -4.87 -16.24
C ARG A 113 0.79 -3.98 -15.15
N LEU A 114 1.64 -3.25 -14.42
CA LEU A 114 1.17 -2.23 -13.48
C LEU A 114 0.27 -1.21 -14.18
N ALA A 115 0.70 -0.65 -15.32
CA ALA A 115 -0.09 0.33 -16.05
C ALA A 115 -1.47 -0.22 -16.46
N GLU A 116 -1.54 -1.47 -16.92
CA GLU A 116 -2.79 -2.14 -17.28
C GLU A 116 -3.73 -2.30 -16.08
N ARG A 117 -3.23 -2.78 -14.94
CA ARG A 117 -4.04 -2.94 -13.74
C ARG A 117 -4.53 -1.61 -13.19
N LEU A 118 -3.68 -0.58 -13.19
CA LEU A 118 -4.06 0.78 -12.78
C LEU A 118 -5.15 1.41 -13.68
N ARG A 119 -5.18 1.06 -14.98
CA ARG A 119 -6.23 1.55 -15.90
C ARG A 119 -7.62 1.00 -15.57
N GLY A 120 -7.69 -0.24 -15.06
CA GLY A 120 -8.95 -0.87 -14.62
C GLY A 120 -9.32 -0.59 -13.16
N ALA A 121 -8.35 -0.20 -12.33
CA ALA A 121 -8.56 -0.05 -10.89
C ALA A 121 -9.53 1.09 -10.52
N HIS A 122 -10.21 0.92 -9.40
CA HIS A 122 -11.02 1.93 -8.73
C HIS A 122 -10.29 2.53 -7.52
N GLY A 123 -9.45 1.71 -6.86
CA GLY A 123 -8.57 2.12 -5.76
C GLY A 123 -7.11 1.76 -6.02
N ILE A 124 -6.21 2.59 -5.50
CA ILE A 124 -4.77 2.33 -5.45
C ILE A 124 -4.37 2.49 -3.98
N ILE A 125 -3.72 1.49 -3.43
CA ILE A 125 -3.23 1.51 -2.06
C ILE A 125 -1.72 1.70 -2.10
N ASP A 126 -1.25 2.81 -1.55
CA ASP A 126 0.16 3.11 -1.37
C ASP A 126 0.62 2.58 0.00
N ALA A 127 1.29 1.44 -0.06
CA ALA A 127 1.92 0.76 1.07
C ALA A 127 3.44 0.63 0.84
N LEU A 128 4.03 1.57 0.10
CA LEU A 128 5.43 1.51 -0.34
C LEU A 128 6.40 1.97 0.74
N LEU A 129 6.15 3.13 1.34
CA LEU A 129 6.91 3.70 2.46
C LEU A 129 5.94 4.12 3.57
N GLY A 130 6.33 3.89 4.82
CA GLY A 130 5.65 4.49 6.00
C GLY A 130 6.59 5.47 6.67
N THR A 131 6.73 5.38 7.99
CA THR A 131 7.70 6.20 8.77
C THR A 131 9.20 5.97 8.47
N GLY A 132 9.55 5.01 7.61
CA GLY A 132 10.94 4.69 7.24
C GLY A 132 11.45 5.56 6.10
N LEU A 133 12.42 6.43 6.38
CA LEU A 133 13.00 7.34 5.38
C LEU A 133 14.03 6.62 4.48
N SER A 134 13.86 6.73 3.17
CA SER A 134 14.97 6.70 2.20
C SER A 134 14.70 7.76 1.14
N ARG A 135 15.28 8.95 1.35
CA ARG A 135 15.29 10.03 0.37
C ARG A 135 16.73 10.24 -0.11
N PRO A 136 16.94 10.65 -1.36
CA PRO A 136 15.92 10.89 -2.40
C PRO A 136 15.26 9.58 -2.88
N ILE A 137 13.97 9.65 -3.23
CA ILE A 137 13.31 8.52 -3.89
C ILE A 137 13.96 8.30 -5.25
N SER A 138 14.35 7.06 -5.53
CA SER A 138 15.09 6.70 -6.75
C SER A 138 14.81 5.26 -7.17
N GLY A 139 15.29 4.90 -8.37
CA GLY A 139 15.19 3.54 -8.92
C GLY A 139 13.73 3.07 -9.09
N ASP A 140 13.49 1.81 -8.74
CA ASP A 140 12.20 1.15 -8.92
C ASP A 140 11.05 1.88 -8.21
N LEU A 141 11.31 2.43 -7.01
CA LEU A 141 10.30 3.20 -6.29
C LEU A 141 9.88 4.46 -7.05
N ALA A 142 10.83 5.22 -7.58
CA ALA A 142 10.53 6.39 -8.40
C ALA A 142 9.74 6.00 -9.64
N ALA A 143 10.15 4.93 -10.33
CA ALA A 143 9.47 4.45 -11.53
C ALA A 143 8.02 4.01 -11.26
N VAL A 144 7.76 3.35 -10.13
CA VAL A 144 6.40 2.97 -9.72
C VAL A 144 5.54 4.20 -9.44
N LEU A 145 6.04 5.17 -8.67
CA LEU A 145 5.31 6.40 -8.36
C LEU A 145 5.02 7.23 -9.62
N ASP A 146 6.00 7.37 -10.51
CA ASP A 146 5.84 8.04 -11.80
C ASP A 146 4.77 7.37 -12.65
N ARG A 147 4.77 6.02 -12.71
CA ARG A 147 3.75 5.26 -13.44
C ARG A 147 2.36 5.47 -12.87
N VAL A 148 2.22 5.49 -11.55
CA VAL A 148 0.96 5.77 -10.87
C VAL A 148 0.46 7.18 -11.21
N ALA A 149 1.34 8.18 -11.14
CA ALA A 149 1.01 9.56 -11.48
C ALA A 149 0.56 9.69 -12.96
N GLU A 150 1.30 9.06 -13.88
CA GLU A 150 1.01 9.05 -15.31
C GLU A 150 -0.38 8.46 -15.60
N VAL A 151 -0.67 7.27 -15.09
CA VAL A 151 -1.96 6.60 -15.36
C VAL A 151 -3.11 7.38 -14.72
N ARG A 152 -2.94 7.89 -13.50
CA ARG A 152 -3.97 8.70 -12.83
C ARG A 152 -4.26 10.00 -13.60
N ALA A 153 -3.23 10.66 -14.13
CA ALA A 153 -3.39 11.90 -14.88
C ALA A 153 -4.18 11.69 -16.19
N ASN A 154 -4.02 10.51 -16.82
CA ASN A 154 -4.62 10.17 -18.10
C ASN A 154 -6.04 9.59 -18.02
N ARG A 155 -6.64 9.50 -16.82
CA ARG A 155 -8.01 8.99 -16.64
C ARG A 155 -9.00 10.12 -16.34
N THR A 156 -10.15 10.06 -17.03
CA THR A 156 -11.28 10.96 -16.77
C THR A 156 -11.84 10.78 -15.36
N VAL A 157 -12.02 9.52 -14.94
CA VAL A 157 -12.34 9.15 -13.56
C VAL A 157 -11.08 8.58 -12.94
N ARG A 158 -10.48 9.35 -12.03
CA ARG A 158 -9.23 8.96 -11.37
C ARG A 158 -9.53 7.91 -10.31
N PRO A 159 -8.73 6.82 -10.23
CA PRO A 159 -8.82 5.94 -9.08
C PRO A 159 -8.40 6.69 -7.82
N HIS A 160 -9.05 6.33 -6.71
CA HIS A 160 -8.71 6.87 -5.39
C HIS A 160 -7.33 6.35 -5.00
N LEU A 161 -6.44 7.24 -4.55
CA LEU A 161 -5.15 6.85 -3.98
C LEU A 161 -5.28 6.93 -2.46
N ILE A 162 -5.07 5.81 -1.78
CA ILE A 162 -5.15 5.67 -0.33
C ILE A 162 -3.76 5.31 0.15
N ALA A 163 -3.12 6.19 0.91
CA ALA A 163 -1.84 5.90 1.53
C ALA A 163 -2.03 5.29 2.91
N ILE A 164 -1.28 4.23 3.20
CA ILE A 164 -1.20 3.67 4.55
C ILE A 164 -0.14 4.45 5.33
N ASP A 165 -0.50 4.91 6.52
CA ASP A 165 0.30 5.79 7.40
C ASP A 165 0.54 7.18 6.78
N LEU A 166 1.37 7.26 5.74
CA LEU A 166 1.70 8.50 5.03
C LEU A 166 1.87 8.25 3.53
N PRO A 167 1.55 9.24 2.67
CA PRO A 167 1.90 9.16 1.25
C PRO A 167 3.41 8.95 1.08
N SER A 168 3.77 7.95 0.29
CA SER A 168 5.16 7.60 0.04
C SER A 168 5.91 8.76 -0.61
N GLY A 169 6.94 9.23 0.08
CA GLY A 169 7.70 10.43 -0.31
C GLY A 169 7.44 11.66 0.56
N ILE A 170 6.54 11.59 1.54
CA ILE A 170 6.41 12.60 2.58
C ILE A 170 7.30 12.25 3.77
N ASP A 171 8.08 13.23 4.23
CA ASP A 171 8.79 13.13 5.49
C ASP A 171 7.83 13.21 6.68
N PRO A 172 7.83 12.24 7.59
CA PRO A 172 6.86 12.15 8.68
C PRO A 172 7.00 13.26 9.74
N ASP A 173 8.21 13.81 9.92
CA ASP A 173 8.48 14.78 10.98
C ASP A 173 8.43 16.23 10.47
N SER A 174 8.89 16.47 9.24
CA SER A 174 8.96 17.80 8.62
C SER A 174 7.84 18.08 7.61
N GLY A 175 7.12 17.06 7.14
CA GLY A 175 6.10 17.18 6.10
C GLY A 175 6.65 17.53 4.72
N GLN A 176 7.98 17.53 4.54
CA GLN A 176 8.60 17.80 3.25
C GLN A 176 8.30 16.68 2.25
N ALA A 177 7.78 17.05 1.09
CA ALA A 177 7.47 16.14 0.00
C ALA A 177 8.65 16.03 -0.98
N ASP A 178 9.03 14.79 -1.29
CA ASP A 178 9.88 14.46 -2.44
C ASP A 178 9.15 14.83 -3.75
N PRO A 179 9.85 15.34 -4.79
CA PRO A 179 9.24 15.61 -6.10
C PRO A 179 8.49 14.43 -6.72
N ALA A 180 8.88 13.19 -6.40
CA ALA A 180 8.24 11.98 -6.88
C ALA A 180 6.94 11.62 -6.15
N VAL A 181 6.55 12.36 -5.09
CA VAL A 181 5.32 12.05 -4.34
C VAL A 181 4.10 12.12 -5.26
N VAL A 182 3.26 11.08 -5.20
CA VAL A 182 1.96 11.12 -5.87
C VAL A 182 0.97 11.79 -4.93
N ARG A 183 0.36 12.88 -5.39
CA ARG A 183 -0.67 13.58 -4.59
C ARG A 183 -1.89 12.68 -4.42
N VAL A 184 -2.18 12.31 -3.18
CA VAL A 184 -3.42 11.63 -2.76
C VAL A 184 -4.64 12.48 -3.12
#